data_AF-A0A9Q0WAP4-F1
#
_entry.id   AF-A0A9Q0WAP4-F1
#
_cell.length_a   1.000
_cell.length_b   1.000
_cell.length_c   1.000
_cell.angle_alpha   90.00
_cell.angle_beta   90.00
_cell.angle_gamma   90.00
#
_symmetry.space_group_name_H-M   'P 1'
#
loop_
_entity.id
_entity.type
_entity.pdbx_description
1 polymer ?
#
loop_
_entity_poly.entity_id
_entity_poly.type
_entity_poly.pdbx_seq_one_letter_code
_entity_poly.pdbx_strand_id
1 'polypeptide(L)'
;MEQVADEKNGGQLKWVRTEVDLDNHVKVPSPDLNQVEPADMYVEDYVSNLSRTKISMSIPMWDLHLLNIRTSKAESVGILRVHHSIGDGVSLMSLFMSCSRKVSDPDALPTLPASKKQKPCSSSGGFLQRFIRLFSVLLIYWNTLVDVVMFLITILFLDDTKTPLKGPSGVGSSPRRIVHRIVSLDDVKLVKNAMNATINDVMVGVTQAALSRYLNRKYAGKNKKGGGGAAGNSNLPKNIRLRATSFVNLRPYLGNEVRTTISLPLLRSFPCFLFLPWLLKKER
;
A
#
# COMPACT_ATOMS: atom_id res chain seq x y z
N MET A 1 -15.90 -5.47 -22.45
CA MET A 1 -14.97 -6.24 -23.30
C MET A 1 -14.66 -7.53 -22.57
N GLU A 2 -14.57 -8.63 -23.30
CA GLU A 2 -14.22 -9.95 -22.79
C GLU A 2 -12.97 -10.45 -23.51
N GLN A 3 -12.25 -11.39 -22.89
CA GLN A 3 -11.04 -11.98 -23.46
C GLN A 3 -11.38 -13.34 -24.09
N VAL A 4 -11.26 -13.43 -25.42
CA VAL A 4 -11.57 -14.66 -26.18
C VAL A 4 -10.29 -15.19 -26.82
N ALA A 5 -10.10 -16.51 -26.84
CA ALA A 5 -8.97 -17.13 -27.52
C ALA A 5 -9.17 -17.09 -29.04
N ASP A 6 -8.18 -16.56 -29.76
CA ASP A 6 -8.16 -16.56 -31.22
C ASP A 6 -7.70 -17.94 -31.73
N GLU A 7 -8.65 -18.79 -32.09
CA GLU A 7 -8.38 -20.13 -32.63
C GLU A 7 -7.57 -20.10 -33.93
N LYS A 8 -7.62 -19.00 -34.70
CA LYS A 8 -6.88 -18.87 -35.97
C LYS A 8 -5.41 -18.50 -35.77
N ASN A 9 -5.08 -17.84 -34.67
CA ASN A 9 -3.72 -17.40 -34.33
C ASN A 9 -3.12 -18.19 -33.15
N GLY A 10 -3.33 -19.50 -33.13
CA GLY A 10 -2.69 -20.40 -32.15
C GLY A 10 -3.09 -20.15 -30.70
N GLY A 11 -4.30 -19.65 -30.44
CA GLY A 11 -4.85 -19.48 -29.09
C GLY A 11 -4.45 -18.18 -28.39
N GLN A 12 -3.97 -17.16 -29.12
CA GLN A 12 -3.70 -15.84 -28.53
C GLN A 12 -4.99 -15.19 -28.01
N LEU A 13 -4.95 -14.69 -26.79
CA LEU A 13 -6.10 -14.05 -26.16
C LEU A 13 -6.30 -12.63 -26.70
N LYS A 14 -7.51 -12.35 -27.22
CA LYS A 14 -7.89 -11.05 -27.78
C LYS A 14 -9.08 -10.45 -27.03
N TRP A 15 -9.08 -9.13 -26.88
CA TRP A 15 -10.21 -8.39 -26.34
C TRP A 15 -11.28 -8.16 -27.40
N VAL A 16 -12.51 -8.59 -27.12
CA VAL A 16 -13.67 -8.43 -28.00
C VAL A 16 -14.74 -7.62 -27.27
N ARG A 17 -15.49 -6.83 -28.03
CA ARG A 17 -16.65 -6.11 -27.49
C ARG A 17 -17.81 -7.10 -27.36
N THR A 18 -18.29 -7.27 -26.14
CA THR A 18 -19.38 -8.19 -25.79
C THR A 18 -20.52 -7.40 -25.17
N GLU A 19 -21.75 -7.84 -25.38
CA GLU A 19 -22.90 -7.39 -24.59
C GLU A 19 -22.74 -7.82 -23.14
N VAL A 20 -23.09 -6.93 -22.22
CA VAL A 20 -22.84 -7.12 -20.79
C VAL A 20 -24.17 -7.45 -20.12
N ASP A 21 -24.27 -8.65 -19.57
CA ASP A 21 -25.38 -9.04 -18.70
C ASP A 21 -25.11 -8.55 -17.27
N LEU A 22 -25.88 -7.55 -16.83
CA LEU A 22 -25.69 -6.91 -15.53
C LEU A 22 -25.96 -7.87 -14.36
N ASP A 23 -26.82 -8.87 -14.52
CA ASP A 23 -27.19 -9.80 -13.44
C ASP A 23 -26.00 -10.71 -13.05
N ASN A 24 -25.09 -10.96 -13.99
CA ASN A 24 -23.86 -11.70 -13.74
C ASN A 24 -22.78 -10.86 -13.02
N HIS A 25 -22.83 -9.53 -13.15
CA HIS A 25 -21.83 -8.62 -12.62
C HIS A 25 -22.25 -7.94 -11.32
N VAL A 26 -23.53 -7.61 -11.15
CA VAL A 26 -24.05 -6.90 -9.97
C VAL A 26 -24.71 -7.90 -9.03
N LYS A 27 -24.05 -8.17 -7.91
CA LYS A 27 -24.52 -9.11 -6.89
C LYS A 27 -25.00 -8.34 -5.68
N VAL A 28 -26.22 -8.63 -5.23
CA VAL A 28 -26.80 -8.05 -4.01
C VAL A 28 -27.08 -9.18 -3.02
N PRO A 29 -26.08 -9.59 -2.21
CA PRO A 29 -26.28 -10.61 -1.20
C PRO A 29 -27.24 -10.10 -0.13
N SER A 30 -28.23 -10.92 0.24
CA SER A 30 -29.09 -10.70 1.40
C SER A 30 -28.58 -11.56 2.57
N PRO A 31 -27.74 -11.02 3.46
CA PRO A 31 -27.33 -11.75 4.66
C PRO A 31 -28.54 -11.97 5.58
N ASP A 32 -28.64 -13.16 6.15
CA ASP A 32 -29.59 -13.44 7.23
C ASP A 32 -29.07 -12.77 8.52
N LEU A 33 -29.61 -11.59 8.82
CA LEU A 33 -29.21 -10.73 9.95
C LEU A 33 -29.49 -11.38 11.33
N ASN A 34 -30.13 -12.56 11.35
CA ASN A 34 -30.40 -13.31 12.57
C ASN A 34 -29.19 -14.13 13.06
N GLN A 35 -28.11 -14.23 12.27
CA GLN A 35 -26.86 -14.90 12.67
C GLN A 35 -25.87 -13.90 13.28
N VAL A 36 -25.51 -14.18 14.53
CA VAL A 36 -24.84 -13.41 15.60
C VAL A 36 -23.42 -12.88 15.29
N GLU A 37 -23.14 -12.37 14.09
CA GLU A 37 -21.84 -11.75 13.79
C GLU A 37 -21.92 -10.22 13.67
N PRO A 38 -20.95 -9.46 14.21
CA PRO A 38 -20.89 -8.01 14.01
C PRO A 38 -20.85 -7.68 12.52
N ALA A 39 -21.65 -6.71 12.06
CA ALA A 39 -21.73 -6.32 10.65
C ALA A 39 -20.36 -6.01 10.01
N ASP A 40 -19.43 -5.41 10.77
CA ASP A 40 -18.06 -5.16 10.32
C ASP A 40 -17.28 -6.46 10.02
N MET A 41 -17.46 -7.50 10.85
CA MET A 41 -16.77 -8.78 10.69
C MET A 41 -17.30 -9.52 9.46
N TYR A 42 -18.61 -9.48 9.23
CA TYR A 42 -19.22 -10.01 8.02
C TYR A 42 -18.61 -9.40 6.75
N VAL A 43 -18.44 -8.07 6.69
CA VAL A 43 -17.80 -7.41 5.55
C VAL A 43 -16.36 -7.88 5.36
N GLU A 44 -15.58 -7.96 6.44
CA GLU A 44 -14.19 -8.44 6.40
C GLU A 44 -14.08 -9.87 5.88
N ASP A 45 -14.95 -10.77 6.36
CA ASP A 45 -14.96 -12.18 5.96
C ASP A 45 -15.50 -12.35 4.53
N TYR A 46 -16.48 -11.54 4.13
CA TYR A 46 -16.97 -11.50 2.76
C TYR A 46 -15.87 -11.09 1.77
N VAL A 47 -15.14 -10.01 2.07
CA VAL A 47 -14.01 -9.54 1.25
C VAL A 47 -12.88 -10.57 1.25
N SER A 48 -12.60 -11.20 2.39
CA SER A 48 -11.62 -12.30 2.49
C SER A 48 -11.99 -13.46 1.57
N ASN A 49 -13.25 -13.91 1.59
CA ASN A 49 -13.74 -14.97 0.71
C ASN A 49 -13.72 -14.56 -0.76
N LEU A 50 -14.07 -13.31 -1.06
CA LEU A 50 -14.01 -12.78 -2.42
C LEU A 50 -12.58 -12.77 -2.97
N SER A 51 -11.57 -12.53 -2.12
CA SER A 51 -10.16 -12.59 -2.51
C SER A 51 -9.66 -14.01 -2.85
N ARG A 52 -10.41 -15.05 -2.46
CA ARG A 52 -10.09 -16.46 -2.72
C ARG A 52 -10.71 -17.00 -4.00
N THR A 53 -11.83 -16.42 -4.44
CA THR A 53 -12.55 -16.88 -5.62
C THR A 53 -11.93 -16.29 -6.88
N LYS A 54 -11.88 -17.09 -7.95
CA LYS A 54 -11.42 -16.64 -9.27
C LYS A 54 -12.58 -15.95 -9.98
N ILE A 55 -12.26 -14.88 -10.70
CA ILE A 55 -13.20 -14.25 -11.64
C ILE A 55 -13.24 -15.13 -12.89
N SER A 56 -14.44 -15.40 -13.41
CA SER A 56 -14.56 -16.15 -14.67
C SER A 56 -13.97 -15.32 -15.81
N MET A 57 -13.19 -15.97 -16.69
CA MET A 57 -12.64 -15.34 -17.89
C MET A 57 -13.64 -15.35 -19.07
N SER A 58 -14.76 -16.07 -18.93
CA SER A 58 -15.83 -16.19 -19.94
C SER A 58 -16.85 -15.05 -19.92
N ILE A 59 -16.59 -14.02 -19.12
CA ILE A 59 -17.40 -12.80 -19.02
C ILE A 59 -16.44 -11.62 -18.77
N PRO A 60 -16.86 -10.36 -18.98
CA PRO A 60 -16.06 -9.20 -18.60
C PRO A 60 -15.55 -9.33 -17.16
N MET A 61 -14.23 -9.25 -16.96
CA MET A 61 -13.61 -9.69 -15.70
C MET A 61 -13.71 -8.68 -14.54
N TRP A 62 -14.92 -8.25 -14.22
CA TRP A 62 -15.25 -7.39 -13.09
C TRP A 62 -16.58 -7.82 -12.47
N ASP A 63 -16.76 -7.58 -11.17
CA ASP A 63 -18.05 -7.70 -10.50
C ASP A 63 -18.18 -6.68 -9.36
N LEU A 64 -19.43 -6.28 -9.11
CA LEU A 64 -19.83 -5.32 -8.09
C LEU A 64 -20.74 -6.01 -7.09
N HIS A 65 -20.36 -6.00 -5.83
CA HIS A 65 -21.14 -6.58 -4.75
C HIS A 65 -21.69 -5.45 -3.87
N LEU A 66 -23.00 -5.34 -3.76
CA LEU A 66 -23.68 -4.34 -2.94
C LEU A 66 -24.21 -5.00 -1.67
N LEU A 67 -23.55 -4.74 -0.55
CA LEU A 67 -23.96 -5.22 0.76
C LEU A 67 -24.82 -4.16 1.44
N ASN A 68 -26.13 -4.41 1.52
CA ASN A 68 -27.07 -3.53 2.20
C ASN A 68 -27.12 -3.83 3.71
N ILE A 69 -25.98 -3.65 4.37
CA ILE A 69 -25.82 -3.84 5.81
C ILE A 69 -25.24 -2.59 6.46
N ARG A 70 -25.82 -2.23 7.61
CA ARG A 70 -25.37 -1.10 8.40
C ARG A 70 -24.16 -1.52 9.25
N THR A 71 -23.00 -1.00 8.89
CA THR A 71 -21.73 -1.20 9.61
C THR A 71 -21.54 -0.12 10.67
N SER A 72 -20.47 -0.19 11.48
CA SER A 72 -20.18 0.88 12.45
C SER A 72 -19.87 2.23 11.81
N LYS A 73 -19.61 2.26 10.49
CA LYS A 73 -19.06 3.42 9.76
C LYS A 73 -19.83 3.81 8.50
N ALA A 74 -20.68 2.94 7.98
CA ALA A 74 -21.40 3.16 6.72
C ALA A 74 -22.76 2.46 6.74
N GLU A 75 -23.76 3.08 6.11
CA GLU A 75 -25.11 2.52 5.94
C GLU A 75 -25.15 1.34 4.95
N SER A 76 -24.26 1.33 3.96
CA SER A 76 -24.10 0.25 3.00
C SER A 76 -22.65 0.16 2.50
N VAL A 77 -22.26 -1.00 1.96
CA VAL A 77 -20.89 -1.25 1.49
C VAL A 77 -20.91 -1.79 0.06
N GLY A 78 -20.23 -1.08 -0.85
CA GLY A 78 -19.98 -1.55 -2.22
C GLY A 78 -18.58 -2.14 -2.34
N ILE A 79 -18.47 -3.35 -2.88
CA ILE A 79 -17.19 -4.02 -3.16
C ILE A 79 -17.08 -4.21 -4.67
N LEU A 80 -16.19 -3.43 -5.30
CA LEU A 80 -15.85 -3.57 -6.70
C LEU A 80 -14.59 -4.42 -6.82
N ARG A 81 -14.70 -5.55 -7.54
CA ARG A 81 -13.58 -6.42 -7.84
C ARG A 81 -13.34 -6.41 -9.36
N VAL A 82 -12.07 -6.24 -9.74
CA VAL A 82 -11.64 -6.09 -11.13
C VAL A 82 -10.37 -6.92 -11.33
N HIS A 83 -10.29 -7.65 -12.44
CA HIS A 83 -9.09 -8.39 -12.79
C HIS A 83 -7.95 -7.45 -13.22
N HIS A 84 -6.72 -7.73 -12.79
CA HIS A 84 -5.55 -6.86 -13.03
C HIS A 84 -5.22 -6.66 -14.53
N SER A 85 -5.68 -7.56 -15.41
CA SER A 85 -5.54 -7.39 -16.86
C SER A 85 -6.38 -6.26 -17.45
N ILE A 86 -7.43 -5.79 -16.75
CA ILE A 86 -8.30 -4.71 -17.23
C ILE A 86 -7.62 -3.34 -17.06
N GLY A 87 -6.83 -3.17 -16.01
CA GLY A 87 -6.14 -1.92 -15.75
C GLY A 87 -5.23 -2.00 -14.53
N ASP A 88 -4.26 -1.10 -14.48
CA ASP A 88 -3.46 -0.87 -13.30
C ASP A 88 -4.27 -0.11 -12.24
N GLY A 89 -3.88 -0.25 -10.96
CA GLY A 89 -4.62 0.36 -9.84
C GLY A 89 -4.79 1.87 -9.94
N VAL A 90 -3.87 2.58 -10.62
CA VAL A 90 -3.99 4.03 -10.83
C VAL A 90 -5.01 4.37 -11.90
N SER A 91 -4.99 3.69 -13.06
CA SER A 91 -6.02 3.90 -14.08
C SER A 91 -7.41 3.57 -13.56
N LEU A 92 -7.55 2.48 -12.80
CA LEU A 92 -8.82 2.10 -12.18
C LEU A 92 -9.30 3.14 -11.15
N MET A 93 -8.40 3.66 -10.31
CA MET A 93 -8.75 4.73 -9.37
C MET A 93 -9.16 6.02 -10.09
N SER A 94 -8.47 6.37 -11.18
CA SER A 94 -8.82 7.55 -11.97
C SER A 94 -10.19 7.41 -12.63
N LEU A 95 -10.52 6.22 -13.14
CA LEU A 95 -11.85 5.90 -13.66
C LEU A 95 -12.91 6.03 -12.57
N PHE A 96 -12.67 5.41 -11.41
CA PHE A 96 -13.59 5.49 -10.27
C PHE A 96 -13.86 6.94 -9.84
N MET A 97 -12.82 7.75 -9.77
CA MET A 97 -12.93 9.17 -9.44
C MET A 97 -13.66 9.96 -10.52
N SER A 98 -13.51 9.61 -11.80
CA SER A 98 -14.24 10.23 -12.90
C SER A 98 -15.73 9.90 -12.91
N CYS A 99 -16.11 8.73 -12.37
CA CYS A 99 -17.50 8.33 -12.16
C CYS A 99 -18.10 8.92 -10.87
N SER A 100 -17.31 9.60 -10.05
CA SER A 100 -17.73 10.16 -8.77
C SER A 100 -17.92 11.67 -8.86
N ARG A 101 -18.71 12.25 -7.95
CA ARG A 101 -18.95 13.70 -7.83
C ARG A 101 -18.65 14.19 -6.42
N LYS A 102 -18.38 15.49 -6.28
CA LYS A 102 -18.17 16.08 -4.94
C LYS A 102 -19.49 16.10 -4.19
N VAL A 103 -19.44 15.82 -2.88
CA VAL A 103 -20.61 15.95 -2.00
C VAL A 103 -21.08 17.41 -1.90
N SER A 104 -20.14 18.37 -1.98
CA SER A 104 -20.46 19.79 -1.94
C SER A 104 -20.92 20.36 -3.29
N ASP A 105 -20.65 19.68 -4.40
CA ASP A 105 -20.96 20.14 -5.76
C ASP A 105 -21.20 18.94 -6.70
N PRO A 106 -22.47 18.64 -7.05
CA PRO A 106 -22.84 17.45 -7.80
C PRO A 106 -22.34 17.44 -9.25
N ASP A 107 -21.96 18.59 -9.81
CA ASP A 107 -21.45 18.69 -11.19
C ASP A 107 -19.92 18.71 -11.25
N ALA A 108 -19.24 18.87 -10.11
CA ALA A 108 -17.80 18.87 -10.06
C ALA A 108 -17.20 17.48 -9.84
N LEU A 109 -16.15 17.18 -10.60
CA LEU A 109 -15.30 16.01 -10.36
C LEU A 109 -14.48 16.19 -9.08
N PRO A 110 -14.14 15.10 -8.36
CA PRO A 110 -13.27 15.14 -7.21
C PRO A 110 -11.92 15.78 -7.55
N THR A 111 -11.50 16.77 -6.76
CA THR A 111 -10.19 17.43 -6.94
C THR A 111 -9.18 16.77 -6.03
N LEU A 112 -8.16 16.13 -6.60
CA LEU A 112 -7.02 15.65 -5.83
C LEU A 112 -6.06 16.83 -5.55
N PRO A 113 -5.43 16.88 -4.36
CA PRO A 113 -4.47 17.93 -4.05
C PRO A 113 -3.26 17.81 -4.99
N ALA A 114 -3.12 18.77 -5.92
CA ALA A 114 -1.95 18.88 -6.75
C ALA A 114 -0.75 19.35 -5.89
N SER A 115 0.35 18.60 -5.93
CA SER A 115 1.59 19.05 -5.32
C SER A 115 2.04 20.36 -5.99
N LYS A 116 2.31 21.40 -5.19
CA LYS A 116 2.83 22.68 -5.71
C LYS A 116 4.16 22.41 -6.40
N LYS A 117 4.26 22.69 -7.71
CA LYS A 117 5.54 22.70 -8.43
C LYS A 117 6.46 23.70 -7.72
N GLN A 118 7.53 23.21 -7.07
CA GLN A 118 8.61 24.11 -6.67
C GLN A 118 9.19 24.71 -7.95
N LYS A 119 9.15 26.04 -8.06
CA LYS A 119 9.79 26.74 -9.17
C LYS A 119 11.28 26.45 -9.09
N PRO A 120 11.93 25.96 -10.16
CA PRO A 120 13.38 25.85 -10.16
C PRO A 120 13.94 27.26 -9.97
N CYS A 121 14.73 27.48 -8.92
CA CYS A 121 15.50 28.71 -8.78
C CYS A 121 16.40 28.83 -10.02
N SER A 122 16.14 29.83 -10.86
CA SER A 122 16.95 30.15 -12.03
C SER A 122 18.25 30.79 -11.58
N SER A 123 19.21 29.95 -11.16
CA SER A 123 20.60 30.38 -10.99
C SER A 123 21.25 30.42 -12.37
N SER A 124 21.67 31.60 -12.84
CA SER A 124 22.50 31.79 -14.02
C SER A 124 23.90 31.21 -13.77
N GLY A 125 24.03 29.90 -13.85
CA GLY A 125 25.25 29.19 -13.46
C GLY A 125 26.21 29.01 -14.62
N GLY A 126 27.40 29.62 -14.51
CA GLY A 126 28.53 29.47 -15.43
C GLY A 126 29.15 28.06 -15.44
N PHE A 127 30.36 27.93 -16.00
CA PHE A 127 31.08 26.65 -16.19
C PHE A 127 31.15 25.79 -14.92
N LEU A 128 31.33 26.40 -13.75
CA LEU A 128 31.37 25.72 -12.45
C LEU A 128 30.05 24.98 -12.12
N GLN A 129 28.90 25.59 -12.42
CA GLN A 129 27.59 24.96 -12.23
C GLN A 129 27.39 23.76 -13.15
N ARG A 130 27.96 23.80 -14.37
CA ARG A 130 27.93 22.67 -15.31
C ARG A 130 28.77 21.51 -14.79
N PHE A 131 29.97 21.80 -14.28
CA PHE A 131 30.83 20.78 -13.67
C PHE A 131 30.20 20.13 -12.44
N ILE A 132 29.65 20.93 -11.51
CA ILE A 132 28.92 20.43 -10.33
C ILE A 132 27.74 19.54 -10.75
N ARG A 133 27.00 19.93 -11.80
CA ARG A 133 25.92 19.08 -12.35
C ARG A 133 26.45 17.76 -12.91
N LEU A 134 27.52 17.79 -13.70
CA LEU A 134 28.09 16.61 -14.34
C LEU A 134 28.65 15.62 -13.30
N PHE A 135 29.34 16.14 -12.29
CA PHE A 135 29.82 15.37 -11.14
C PHE A 135 28.68 14.80 -10.29
N SER A 136 27.60 15.58 -10.09
CA SER A 136 26.40 15.09 -9.40
C SER A 136 25.72 13.95 -10.15
N VAL A 137 25.67 14.01 -11.49
CA VAL A 137 25.12 12.92 -12.32
C VAL A 137 25.98 11.66 -12.22
N LEU A 138 27.32 11.81 -12.23
CA LEU A 138 28.24 10.69 -12.04
C LEU A 138 28.09 10.06 -10.65
N LEU A 139 27.94 10.88 -9.60
CA LEU A 139 27.66 10.39 -8.25
C LEU A 139 26.33 9.65 -8.15
N ILE A 140 25.27 10.14 -8.81
CA ILE A 140 23.98 9.46 -8.86
C ILE A 140 24.13 8.09 -9.55
N TYR A 141 24.85 8.04 -10.68
CA TYR A 141 25.11 6.78 -11.38
C TYR A 141 25.88 5.79 -10.51
N TRP A 142 26.95 6.25 -9.84
CA TRP A 142 27.75 5.41 -8.94
C TRP A 142 26.93 4.86 -7.77
N ASN A 143 26.16 5.72 -7.09
CA ASN A 143 25.29 5.28 -6.00
C ASN A 143 24.24 4.27 -6.49
N THR A 144 23.66 4.50 -7.67
CA THR A 144 22.69 3.56 -8.27
C THR A 144 23.35 2.22 -8.58
N LEU A 145 24.59 2.23 -9.10
CA LEU A 145 25.36 1.00 -9.36
C LEU A 145 25.61 0.22 -8.05
N VAL A 146 26.08 0.92 -7.00
CA VAL A 146 26.29 0.32 -5.68
C VAL A 146 24.99 -0.25 -5.12
N ASP A 147 23.88 0.48 -5.23
CA ASP A 147 22.57 0.03 -4.76
C ASP A 147 22.08 -1.21 -5.52
N VAL A 148 22.26 -1.26 -6.84
CA VAL A 148 21.92 -2.44 -7.66
C VAL A 148 22.76 -3.65 -7.26
N VAL A 149 24.07 -3.48 -7.08
CA VAL A 149 24.97 -4.57 -6.64
C VAL A 149 24.59 -5.04 -5.24
N MET A 150 24.35 -4.13 -4.30
CA MET A 150 23.90 -4.45 -2.94
C MET A 150 22.55 -5.15 -2.93
N PHE A 151 21.63 -4.76 -3.80
CA PHE A 151 20.33 -5.40 -3.97
C PHE A 151 20.47 -6.83 -4.51
N LEU A 152 21.31 -7.05 -5.52
CA LEU A 152 21.61 -8.38 -6.06
C LEU A 152 22.25 -9.29 -5.00
N ILE A 153 23.24 -8.79 -4.26
CA ILE A 153 23.85 -9.52 -3.15
C ILE A 153 22.80 -9.87 -2.09
N THR A 154 21.91 -8.92 -1.78
CA THR A 154 20.85 -9.11 -0.80
C THR A 154 19.86 -10.18 -1.23
N ILE A 155 19.45 -10.23 -2.51
CA ILE A 155 18.54 -11.27 -3.02
C ILE A 155 19.22 -12.64 -3.01
N LEU A 156 20.46 -12.72 -3.48
CA LEU A 156 21.13 -14.00 -3.74
C LEU A 156 21.73 -14.64 -2.48
N PHE A 157 22.17 -13.83 -1.50
CA PHE A 157 22.94 -14.33 -0.35
C PHE A 157 22.32 -14.03 1.02
N LEU A 158 21.37 -13.11 1.14
CA LEU A 158 20.79 -12.74 2.44
C LEU A 158 19.38 -13.30 2.61
N ASP A 159 19.28 -14.28 3.50
CA ASP A 159 18.00 -14.74 4.02
C ASP A 159 17.45 -13.79 5.09
N ASP A 160 16.15 -13.49 5.01
CA ASP A 160 15.46 -12.77 6.08
C ASP A 160 15.38 -13.62 7.34
N THR A 161 15.54 -12.96 8.50
CA THR A 161 15.33 -13.61 9.80
C THR A 161 13.94 -14.22 9.85
N LYS A 162 13.81 -15.45 10.36
CA LYS A 162 12.51 -16.09 10.60
C LYS A 162 11.75 -15.31 11.67
N THR A 163 10.92 -14.36 11.25
CA THR A 163 10.04 -13.58 12.11
C THR A 163 8.61 -14.11 12.03
N PRO A 164 7.73 -13.81 13.02
CA PRO A 164 6.30 -14.13 12.95
C PRO A 164 5.56 -13.53 11.75
N LEU A 165 6.18 -12.61 11.01
CA LEU A 165 5.65 -12.02 9.78
C LEU A 165 5.88 -12.93 8.57
N LYS A 166 6.93 -13.77 8.62
CA LYS A 166 7.23 -14.75 7.57
C LYS A 166 6.35 -15.97 7.79
N GLY A 167 5.34 -16.14 6.93
CA GLY A 167 4.51 -17.35 6.91
C GLY A 167 5.30 -18.59 6.46
N PRO A 168 4.82 -19.81 6.71
CA PRO A 168 5.40 -21.02 6.13
C PRO A 168 5.46 -20.98 4.59
N SER A 169 6.35 -21.77 4.00
CA SER A 169 6.41 -21.94 2.54
C SER A 169 5.04 -22.40 2.01
N GLY A 170 4.54 -21.77 0.95
CA GLY A 170 3.22 -22.07 0.36
C GLY A 170 2.04 -21.24 0.90
N VAL A 171 2.26 -20.31 1.84
CA VAL A 171 1.21 -19.39 2.36
C VAL A 171 0.58 -18.49 1.30
N GLY A 172 1.20 -18.36 0.11
CA GLY A 172 0.65 -17.59 -1.00
C GLY A 172 -0.80 -17.93 -1.35
N SER A 173 -1.18 -19.20 -1.18
CA SER A 173 -2.53 -19.73 -1.44
C SER A 173 -3.41 -19.89 -0.18
N SER A 174 -2.89 -19.55 1.00
CA SER A 174 -3.66 -19.62 2.24
C SER A 174 -4.67 -18.47 2.34
N PRO A 175 -5.80 -18.66 3.07
CA PRO A 175 -6.80 -17.63 3.24
C PRO A 175 -6.19 -16.37 3.85
N ARG A 176 -6.33 -15.23 3.16
CA ARG A 176 -5.88 -13.93 3.68
C ARG A 176 -7.03 -13.29 4.41
N ARG A 177 -6.89 -13.07 5.71
CA ARG A 177 -7.82 -12.21 6.45
C ARG A 177 -7.56 -10.76 6.06
N ILE A 178 -8.59 -10.08 5.56
CA ILE A 178 -8.54 -8.66 5.19
C ILE A 178 -9.34 -7.92 6.26
N VAL A 179 -8.67 -6.99 6.95
CA VAL A 179 -9.27 -6.15 7.99
C VAL A 179 -9.17 -4.71 7.52
N HIS A 180 -10.26 -3.95 7.64
CA HIS A 180 -10.27 -2.55 7.26
C HIS A 180 -10.48 -1.65 8.47
N ARG A 181 -9.66 -0.60 8.57
CA ARG A 181 -9.80 0.44 9.58
C ARG A 181 -9.81 1.80 8.90
N ILE A 182 -10.73 2.65 9.34
CA ILE A 182 -10.81 4.04 8.91
C ILE A 182 -10.13 4.85 9.99
N VAL A 183 -9.23 5.75 9.59
CA VAL A 183 -8.52 6.66 10.48
C VAL A 183 -8.91 8.07 10.05
N SER A 184 -9.24 8.93 11.03
CA SER A 184 -9.61 10.32 10.75
C SER A 184 -8.41 11.06 10.15
N LEU A 185 -8.64 11.77 9.05
CA LEU A 185 -7.61 12.59 8.44
C LEU A 185 -7.25 13.79 9.33
N ASP A 186 -8.18 14.26 10.16
CA ASP A 186 -7.95 15.40 11.03
C ASP A 186 -7.03 15.04 12.20
N ASP A 187 -7.14 13.82 12.74
CA ASP A 187 -6.18 13.29 13.71
C ASP A 187 -4.78 13.19 13.11
N VAL A 188 -4.69 12.72 11.86
CA VAL A 188 -3.41 12.63 11.13
C VAL A 188 -2.82 14.02 10.90
N LYS A 189 -3.63 15.02 10.55
CA LYS A 189 -3.19 16.42 10.42
C LYS A 189 -2.76 17.01 11.76
N LEU A 190 -3.42 16.68 12.86
CA LEU A 190 -3.04 17.14 14.20
C LEU A 190 -1.65 16.64 14.56
N VAL A 191 -1.40 15.33 14.40
CA VAL A 191 -0.07 14.74 14.66
C VAL A 191 0.98 15.32 13.72
N LYS A 192 0.66 15.44 12.42
CA LYS A 192 1.53 16.07 11.42
C LYS A 192 1.99 17.46 11.88
N ASN A 193 1.05 18.31 12.28
CA ASN A 193 1.34 19.69 12.69
C ASN A 193 2.13 19.74 14.00
N ALA A 194 1.78 18.90 14.98
CA ALA A 194 2.50 18.82 16.26
C ALA A 194 3.96 18.35 16.09
N MET A 195 4.21 17.45 15.13
CA MET A 195 5.53 16.88 14.86
C MET A 195 6.32 17.63 13.77
N ASN A 196 5.75 18.68 13.17
CA ASN A 196 6.29 19.37 12.00
C ASN A 196 6.71 18.39 10.86
N ALA A 197 5.86 17.40 10.58
CA ALA A 197 6.13 16.31 9.65
C ALA A 197 5.19 16.35 8.42
N THR A 198 5.27 15.37 7.53
CA THR A 198 4.29 15.15 6.46
C THR A 198 3.28 14.06 6.81
N ILE A 199 2.17 13.97 6.07
CA ILE A 199 1.15 12.91 6.27
C ILE A 199 1.78 11.53 6.11
N ASN A 200 2.69 11.36 5.15
CA ASN A 200 3.37 10.09 4.90
C ASN A 200 4.24 9.68 6.08
N ASP A 201 4.95 10.62 6.70
CA ASP A 201 5.78 10.35 7.88
C ASP A 201 4.94 9.85 9.06
N VAL A 202 3.76 10.47 9.27
CA VAL A 202 2.80 10.03 10.29
C VAL A 202 2.32 8.60 10.00
N MET A 203 1.94 8.29 8.75
CA MET A 203 1.47 6.94 8.38
C MET A 203 2.56 5.87 8.51
N VAL A 204 3.80 6.19 8.14
CA VAL A 204 4.95 5.29 8.32
C VAL A 204 5.22 5.08 9.81
N GLY A 205 5.18 6.14 10.62
CA GLY A 205 5.34 6.06 12.08
C GLY A 205 4.28 5.19 12.76
N VAL A 206 3.01 5.35 12.38
CA VAL A 206 1.90 4.50 12.87
C VAL A 206 2.12 3.05 12.48
N THR A 207 2.52 2.77 11.23
CA THR A 207 2.80 1.42 10.75
C THR A 207 3.96 0.78 11.50
N GLN A 208 5.05 1.52 11.71
CA GLN A 208 6.20 1.09 12.49
C GLN A 208 5.82 0.76 13.94
N ALA A 209 5.04 1.62 14.59
CA ALA A 209 4.57 1.42 15.96
C ALA A 209 3.66 0.18 16.06
N ALA A 210 2.73 0.00 15.11
CA ALA A 210 1.86 -1.17 15.04
C ALA A 210 2.66 -2.47 14.89
N LEU A 211 3.63 -2.49 13.96
CA LEU A 211 4.48 -3.65 13.71
C LEU A 211 5.36 -3.98 14.93
N SER A 212 5.95 -2.95 15.55
CA SER A 212 6.76 -3.09 16.75
C SER A 212 5.95 -3.64 17.93
N ARG A 213 4.74 -3.12 18.17
CA ARG A 213 3.84 -3.63 19.23
C ARG A 213 3.39 -5.06 18.96
N TYR A 214 3.08 -5.39 17.71
CA TYR A 214 2.70 -6.76 17.31
C TYR A 214 3.84 -7.75 17.58
N LEU A 215 5.04 -7.45 17.09
CA LEU A 215 6.22 -8.30 17.29
C LEU A 215 6.57 -8.45 18.78
N ASN A 216 6.59 -7.35 19.54
CA ASN A 216 6.84 -7.38 20.98
C ASN A 216 5.85 -8.31 21.71
N ARG A 217 4.55 -8.23 21.38
CA ARG A 217 3.52 -9.12 21.97
C ARG A 217 3.76 -10.59 21.61
N LYS A 218 4.09 -10.88 20.35
CA LYS A 218 4.29 -12.25 19.87
C LYS A 218 5.54 -12.90 20.50
N TYR A 219 6.63 -12.15 20.62
CA TYR A 219 7.86 -12.63 21.26
C TYR A 219 7.72 -12.72 22.79
N ALA A 220 7.02 -11.79 23.44
CA ALA A 220 6.70 -11.90 24.87
C ALA A 220 5.90 -13.18 25.19
N GLY A 221 4.92 -13.53 24.34
CA GLY A 221 4.14 -14.76 24.49
C GLY A 221 4.97 -16.05 24.29
N LYS A 222 6.01 -16.03 23.44
CA LYS A 222 6.96 -17.14 23.29
C LYS A 222 7.87 -17.27 24.51
N ASN A 223 8.41 -16.15 25.02
CA ASN A 223 9.32 -16.16 26.17
C ASN A 223 8.64 -16.66 27.45
N LYS A 224 7.34 -16.35 27.66
CA LYS A 224 6.57 -16.86 28.82
C LYS A 224 6.42 -18.39 28.85
N LYS A 225 6.50 -19.09 27.71
CA LYS A 225 6.43 -20.56 27.66
C LYS A 225 7.78 -21.26 27.94
N GLY A 226 8.89 -20.52 28.02
CA GLY A 226 10.25 -21.05 28.13
C GLY A 226 11.03 -20.68 29.40
N GLY A 227 10.35 -20.19 30.45
CA GLY A 227 11.00 -19.67 31.66
C GLY A 227 11.14 -18.14 31.64
N GLY A 228 10.73 -17.52 32.75
CA GLY A 228 10.40 -16.09 32.86
C GLY A 228 11.44 -15.09 32.37
N GLY A 229 10.97 -14.08 31.64
CA GLY A 229 11.76 -12.90 31.25
C GLY A 229 11.14 -11.63 31.81
N ALA A 230 11.98 -10.84 32.49
CA ALA A 230 11.65 -9.63 33.24
C ALA A 230 10.86 -8.57 32.45
N ALA A 231 9.86 -7.99 33.11
CA ALA A 231 9.07 -6.87 32.63
C ALA A 231 9.92 -5.59 32.63
N GLY A 232 10.47 -5.21 31.47
CA GLY A 232 11.17 -3.93 31.35
C GLY A 232 11.86 -3.67 30.00
N ASN A 233 12.28 -4.70 29.28
CA ASN A 233 13.04 -4.54 28.03
C ASN A 233 12.23 -4.93 26.78
N SER A 234 12.52 -4.28 25.65
CA SER A 234 11.97 -4.64 24.34
C SER A 234 12.16 -6.13 24.08
N ASN A 235 11.07 -6.88 23.85
CA ASN A 235 11.10 -8.33 23.64
C ASN A 235 11.56 -8.72 22.21
N LEU A 236 12.13 -7.76 21.47
CA LEU A 236 12.57 -7.94 20.11
C LEU A 236 13.98 -8.56 20.07
N PRO A 237 14.24 -9.54 19.20
CA PRO A 237 15.59 -10.02 18.95
C PRO A 237 16.50 -8.87 18.46
N LYS A 238 17.74 -8.86 18.93
CA LYS A 238 18.70 -7.77 18.68
C LYS A 238 19.01 -7.53 17.18
N ASN A 239 18.89 -8.56 16.33
CA ASN A 239 19.26 -8.50 14.91
C ASN A 239 18.12 -8.94 13.97
N ILE A 240 16.96 -8.30 14.05
CA ILE A 240 15.87 -8.54 13.09
C ILE A 240 16.21 -7.89 11.75
N ARG A 241 16.24 -8.70 10.69
CA ARG A 241 16.28 -8.22 9.30
C ARG A 241 14.90 -8.39 8.67
N LEU A 242 14.36 -7.30 8.16
CA LEU A 242 13.09 -7.26 7.42
C LEU A 242 13.32 -6.54 6.10
N ARG A 243 12.89 -7.15 5.00
CA ARG A 243 12.85 -6.52 3.68
C ARG A 243 11.41 -6.14 3.34
N ALA A 244 11.25 -4.94 2.81
CA ALA A 244 9.98 -4.44 2.31
C ALA A 244 10.19 -3.93 0.88
N THR A 245 9.30 -4.34 -0.03
CA THR A 245 9.27 -3.84 -1.40
C THR A 245 8.10 -2.88 -1.51
N SER A 246 8.38 -1.63 -1.87
CA SER A 246 7.36 -0.63 -2.16
C SER A 246 7.32 -0.39 -3.67
N PHE A 247 6.16 -0.61 -4.28
CA PHE A 247 5.93 -0.25 -5.67
C PHE A 247 5.57 1.23 -5.75
N VAL A 248 6.30 1.99 -6.57
CA VAL A 248 6.02 3.40 -6.82
C VAL A 248 5.56 3.54 -8.27
N ASN A 249 4.39 4.14 -8.49
CA ASN A 249 3.94 4.44 -9.85
C ASN A 249 4.60 5.73 -10.34
N LEU A 250 5.17 5.69 -11.54
CA LEU A 250 5.86 6.82 -12.17
C LEU A 250 4.95 7.63 -13.10
N ARG A 251 3.70 7.19 -13.32
CA ARG A 251 2.78 7.88 -14.23
C ARG A 251 2.38 9.26 -13.67
N PRO A 252 2.44 10.33 -14.48
CA PRO A 252 1.86 11.62 -14.09
C PRO A 252 0.35 11.46 -13.92
N TYR A 253 -0.16 11.80 -12.74
CA TYR A 253 -1.59 11.70 -12.43
C TYR A 253 -2.37 12.81 -13.14
N LEU A 254 -3.59 12.48 -13.60
CA LEU A 254 -4.50 13.37 -14.33
C LEU A 254 -4.55 14.77 -13.69
N GLY A 255 -4.16 15.78 -14.47
CA GLY A 255 -4.33 17.19 -14.15
C GLY A 255 -3.04 17.99 -13.99
N ASN A 256 -1.86 17.38 -13.86
CA ASN A 256 -0.61 18.11 -13.92
C ASN A 256 0.55 17.23 -14.38
N GLU A 257 1.34 17.76 -15.31
CA GLU A 257 2.66 17.26 -15.70
C GLU A 257 3.59 17.32 -14.48
N VAL A 258 3.47 16.31 -13.61
CA VAL A 258 4.41 16.04 -12.53
C VAL A 258 5.55 15.30 -13.20
N ARG A 259 6.57 16.05 -13.61
CA ARG A 259 7.91 15.48 -13.73
C ARG A 259 8.28 15.06 -12.32
N THR A 260 8.04 13.80 -11.98
CA THR A 260 8.51 13.18 -10.74
C THR A 260 10.02 13.15 -10.84
N THR A 261 10.68 14.28 -10.58
CA THR A 261 12.05 14.24 -10.11
C THR A 261 11.94 13.56 -8.76
N ILE A 262 12.21 12.26 -8.75
CA ILE A 262 12.50 11.54 -7.52
C ILE A 262 13.78 12.18 -7.00
N SER A 263 13.65 13.32 -6.32
CA SER A 263 14.53 13.62 -5.22
C SER A 263 14.16 12.58 -4.18
N LEU A 264 14.74 11.38 -4.29
CA LEU A 264 15.07 10.59 -3.11
C LEU A 264 15.94 11.57 -2.33
N PRO A 265 15.44 12.24 -1.26
CA PRO A 265 16.37 12.87 -0.35
C PRO A 265 17.23 11.70 0.06
N LEU A 266 18.51 11.75 -0.35
CA LEU A 266 19.54 10.73 -0.13
C LEU A 266 19.05 9.82 0.99
N LEU A 267 18.38 8.71 0.64
CA LEU A 267 18.20 7.64 1.58
C LEU A 267 19.62 7.11 1.60
N ARG A 268 20.46 7.76 2.42
CA ARG A 268 21.55 7.08 3.08
C ARG A 268 20.88 5.79 3.51
N SER A 269 21.32 4.70 2.90
CA SER A 269 21.20 3.39 3.48
C SER A 269 21.40 3.60 4.97
N PHE A 270 20.30 3.62 5.72
CA PHE A 270 20.35 3.35 7.13
C PHE A 270 20.48 1.83 7.11
N PRO A 271 21.68 1.25 7.29
CA PRO A 271 21.70 -0.01 7.99
C PRO A 271 20.83 0.22 9.22
N CYS A 272 19.85 -0.64 9.44
CA CYS A 272 19.11 -0.72 10.69
C CYS A 272 20.11 -0.91 11.84
N PHE A 273 20.74 0.17 12.29
CA PHE A 273 21.29 0.31 13.61
C PHE A 273 20.16 0.90 14.44
N LEU A 274 19.66 0.06 15.33
CA LEU A 274 18.98 0.42 16.56
C LEU A 274 19.42 1.81 17.07
N PHE A 275 18.56 2.81 16.94
CA PHE A 275 18.56 3.94 17.87
C PHE A 275 17.47 3.67 18.90
N LEU A 276 17.88 3.13 20.06
CA LEU A 276 17.15 3.23 21.31
C LEU A 276 17.54 4.54 22.02
N PRO A 277 16.76 5.05 23.00
CA PRO A 277 16.20 6.39 22.96
C PRO A 277 16.99 7.41 23.76
N TRP A 278 16.90 8.66 23.32
CA TRP A 278 17.19 9.84 24.12
C TRP A 278 16.21 9.89 25.29
N LEU A 279 16.70 9.56 26.48
CA LEU A 279 15.98 9.62 27.74
C LEU A 279 15.99 11.08 28.21
N LEU A 280 14.87 11.79 28.01
CA LEU A 280 14.59 13.06 28.67
C LEU A 280 14.52 12.80 30.19
N LYS A 281 15.66 12.95 30.88
CA LYS A 281 15.67 13.16 32.32
C LYS A 281 15.45 14.64 32.58
N LYS A 282 14.20 15.01 32.83
CA LYS A 282 13.83 16.25 33.51
C LYS A 282 13.80 15.95 34.99
N GLU A 283 14.79 16.40 35.74
CA GLU A 283 14.60 16.69 37.16
C GLU A 283 15.65 17.68 37.66
N ARG A 284 15.11 18.82 38.13
CA ARG A 284 15.68 19.94 38.91
C ARG A 284 17.19 20.17 38.92
#